data_AF-A0A1R1S456-F1
#
_entry.id   AF-A0A1R1S456-F1
#
_cell.length_a   1.000
_cell.length_b   1.000
_cell.length_c   1.000
_cell.angle_alpha   90.00
_cell.angle_beta   90.00
_cell.angle_gamma   90.00
#
_symmetry.space_group_name_H-M   'P 1'
#
loop_
_entity.id
_entity.type
_entity.pdbx_description
1 polymer ?
#
loop_
_entity_poly.entity_id
_entity_poly.type
_entity_poly.pdbx_seq_one_letter_code
_entity_poly.pdbx_strand_id
1 'polypeptide(L)'
;PSASAPGTRPSTARGGKPIPDGLKLTLPADRAAALAELAAAEQRCCPFFDFRVHLHGPRLSLEVRAPADGADLLAELFGAAS
;
A
#
# COMPACT_ATOMS: atom_id res chain seq x y z
N PRO A 1 -26.91 4.41 24.41
CA PRO A 1 -26.21 4.94 23.23
C PRO A 1 -24.71 4.64 23.33
N SER A 2 -24.29 3.52 22.74
CA SER A 2 -22.88 3.12 22.67
C SER A 2 -22.15 4.00 21.65
N ALA A 3 -21.14 4.74 22.09
CA ALA A 3 -20.15 5.34 21.21
C ALA A 3 -18.95 4.38 21.12
N SER A 4 -18.82 3.68 19.99
CA SER A 4 -17.61 2.94 19.66
C SER A 4 -16.56 3.92 19.14
N ALA A 5 -15.46 4.07 19.87
CA ALA A 5 -14.30 4.82 19.43
C ALA A 5 -13.64 4.13 18.21
N PRO A 6 -13.11 4.88 17.22
CA PRO A 6 -12.24 4.29 16.21
C PRO A 6 -10.91 3.94 16.87
N GLY A 7 -10.67 2.65 17.08
CA GLY A 7 -9.37 2.15 17.51
C GLY A 7 -8.35 2.36 16.39
N THR A 8 -7.46 3.33 16.55
CA THR A 8 -6.28 3.50 15.71
C THR A 8 -5.39 2.27 15.90
N ARG A 9 -5.38 1.35 14.93
CA ARG A 9 -4.39 0.28 14.89
C ARG A 9 -3.12 0.86 14.27
N PRO A 10 -1.98 0.95 15.00
CA PRO A 10 -0.72 1.31 14.37
C PRO A 10 -0.34 0.20 13.38
N SER A 11 -0.53 0.45 12.08
CA SER A 11 -0.08 -0.45 11.04
C SER A 11 1.44 -0.35 10.96
N THR A 12 2.14 -1.22 11.69
CA THR A 12 3.57 -1.41 11.47
C THR A 12 3.75 -2.06 10.10
N ALA A 13 3.80 -1.28 9.02
CA ALA A 13 4.23 -1.74 7.71
C ALA A 13 5.74 -2.03 7.77
N ARG A 14 6.10 -3.14 8.41
CA ARG A 14 7.49 -3.53 8.64
C ARG A 14 8.04 -4.10 7.32
N GLY A 15 8.77 -3.28 6.57
CA GLY A 15 9.66 -3.75 5.48
C GLY A 15 9.58 -3.03 4.13
N GLY A 16 8.73 -2.01 3.96
CA GLY A 16 8.66 -1.27 2.70
C GLY A 16 9.69 -0.14 2.58
N LYS A 17 10.26 0.04 1.39
CA LYS A 17 11.13 1.17 1.06
C LYS A 17 10.28 2.29 0.43
N PRO A 18 10.33 3.54 0.93
CA PRO A 18 9.67 4.65 0.28
C PRO A 18 10.28 4.97 -1.10
N ILE A 19 9.41 5.40 -2.01
CA ILE A 19 9.70 5.91 -3.35
C ILE A 19 8.96 7.24 -3.55
N PRO A 20 9.33 8.10 -4.52
CA PRO A 20 8.80 9.46 -4.63
C PRO A 20 7.27 9.59 -4.59
N ASP A 21 6.54 8.59 -5.08
CA ASP A 21 5.07 8.61 -5.15
C ASP A 21 4.42 7.38 -4.48
N GLY A 22 5.08 6.77 -3.50
CA GLY A 22 4.50 5.61 -2.81
C GLY A 22 5.49 4.69 -2.10
N LEU A 23 5.17 3.39 -2.13
CA LEU A 23 5.89 2.36 -1.39
C LEU A 23 6.35 1.23 -2.31
N LYS A 24 7.57 0.73 -2.07
CA LYS A 24 8.10 -0.48 -2.69
C LYS A 24 8.31 -1.58 -1.65
N LEU A 25 7.75 -2.75 -1.93
CA LEU A 25 7.89 -3.96 -1.13
C LEU A 25 8.60 -5.05 -1.95
N THR A 26 9.52 -5.77 -1.32
CA THR A 26 10.14 -6.96 -1.91
C THR A 26 9.60 -8.20 -1.21
N LEU A 27 8.95 -9.08 -1.94
CA LEU A 27 8.25 -10.24 -1.42
C LEU A 27 8.71 -11.52 -2.16
N PRO A 28 8.49 -12.72 -1.61
CA PRO A 28 8.69 -13.96 -2.36
C PRO A 28 7.75 -14.05 -3.58
N ALA A 29 8.20 -14.68 -4.66
CA ALA A 29 7.45 -14.73 -5.93
C ALA A 29 6.13 -15.52 -5.84
N ASP A 30 6.00 -16.44 -4.90
CA ASP A 30 4.77 -17.23 -4.66
C ASP A 30 3.56 -16.37 -4.25
N ARG A 31 3.80 -15.13 -3.79
CA ARG A 31 2.75 -14.16 -3.45
C ARG A 31 2.13 -13.46 -4.65
N ALA A 32 2.65 -13.66 -5.86
CA ALA A 32 2.23 -12.89 -7.04
C ALA A 32 0.73 -12.94 -7.33
N ALA A 33 0.12 -14.14 -7.24
CA ALA A 33 -1.31 -14.31 -7.50
C ALA A 33 -2.17 -13.52 -6.48
N ALA A 34 -1.88 -13.68 -5.19
CA ALA A 34 -2.59 -12.97 -4.13
C ALA A 34 -2.44 -11.44 -4.24
N LEU A 35 -1.28 -10.95 -4.68
CA LEU A 35 -1.05 -9.52 -4.90
C LEU A 35 -1.79 -8.99 -6.12
N ALA A 36 -1.88 -9.77 -7.19
CA ALA A 36 -2.67 -9.41 -8.37
C ALA A 36 -4.16 -9.35 -8.05
N GLU A 37 -4.68 -10.32 -7.29
CA GLU A 37 -6.06 -10.32 -6.81
C GLU A 37 -6.37 -9.11 -5.94
N LEU A 38 -5.48 -8.80 -4.98
CA LEU A 38 -5.60 -7.61 -4.15
C LEU A 38 -5.60 -6.33 -5.00
N ALA A 39 -4.63 -6.18 -5.90
CA ALA A 39 -4.57 -5.01 -6.78
C ALA A 39 -5.84 -4.85 -7.60
N ALA A 40 -6.39 -5.94 -8.15
CA ALA A 40 -7.64 -5.90 -8.91
C ALA A 40 -8.87 -5.55 -8.04
N ALA A 41 -8.88 -5.94 -6.76
CA ALA A 41 -9.91 -5.52 -5.81
C ALA A 41 -9.78 -4.03 -5.48
N GLU A 42 -8.57 -3.57 -5.16
CA GLU A 42 -8.30 -2.17 -4.83
C GLU A 42 -8.53 -1.24 -6.01
N GLN A 43 -8.25 -1.65 -7.25
CA GLN A 43 -8.58 -0.83 -8.42
C GLN A 43 -10.09 -0.58 -8.59
N ARG A 44 -10.95 -1.45 -8.04
CA ARG A 44 -12.40 -1.24 -8.05
C ARG A 44 -12.88 -0.31 -6.94
N CYS A 45 -12.25 -0.39 -5.76
CA CYS A 45 -12.60 0.43 -4.59
C CYS A 45 -11.93 1.81 -4.61
N CYS A 46 -10.69 1.88 -5.10
CA CYS A 46 -9.73 2.97 -5.01
C CYS A 46 -8.92 3.10 -6.33
N PRO A 47 -9.54 3.54 -7.44
CA PRO A 47 -8.95 3.53 -8.79
C PRO A 47 -7.78 4.51 -8.98
N PHE A 48 -7.46 5.30 -7.96
CA PHE A 48 -6.33 6.23 -7.98
C PHE A 48 -5.00 5.55 -7.64
N PHE A 49 -5.01 4.35 -7.03
CA PHE A 49 -3.77 3.63 -6.76
C PHE A 49 -3.23 2.99 -8.04
N ASP A 50 -1.93 3.16 -8.31
CA ASP A 50 -1.20 2.46 -9.35
C ASP A 50 -0.39 1.31 -8.71
N PHE A 51 -0.68 0.07 -9.13
CA PHE A 51 -0.01 -1.13 -8.65
C PHE A 51 0.88 -1.70 -9.75
N ARG A 52 2.17 -1.88 -9.45
CA ARG A 52 3.12 -2.55 -10.35
C ARG A 52 3.71 -3.77 -9.68
N VAL A 53 3.52 -4.92 -10.31
CA VAL A 53 4.15 -6.18 -9.90
C VAL A 53 5.24 -6.52 -10.89
N HIS A 54 6.47 -6.62 -10.40
CA HIS A 54 7.62 -7.02 -11.20
C HIS A 54 8.26 -8.28 -10.62
N LEU A 55 8.23 -9.38 -11.38
CA LEU A 55 8.84 -10.65 -11.01
C LEU A 55 10.33 -10.65 -11.40
N HIS A 56 11.21 -11.02 -10.46
CA HIS A 56 12.64 -11.15 -10.70
C HIS A 56 13.19 -12.35 -9.92
N GLY A 57 13.26 -13.50 -10.59
CA GLY A 57 13.69 -14.75 -9.97
C GLY A 57 12.77 -15.20 -8.83
N PRO A 58 13.29 -15.60 -7.66
CA PRO A 58 12.49 -16.10 -6.54
C PRO A 58 11.75 -14.99 -5.76
N ARG A 59 11.86 -13.74 -6.20
CA ARG A 59 11.29 -12.56 -5.54
C ARG A 59 10.44 -11.77 -6.53
N LEU A 60 9.60 -10.92 -5.96
CA LEU A 60 8.86 -9.90 -6.68
C LEU A 60 9.05 -8.56 -6.01
N SER A 61 8.98 -7.50 -6.81
CA SER A 61 8.82 -6.14 -6.35
C SER A 61 7.35 -5.73 -6.55
N LEU A 62 6.70 -5.31 -5.47
CA LEU A 62 5.43 -4.61 -5.53
C LEU A 62 5.68 -3.12 -5.32
N GLU A 63 5.28 -2.30 -6.29
CA GLU A 63 5.21 -0.85 -6.11
C GLU A 63 3.74 -0.45 -6.05
N VAL A 64 3.38 0.33 -5.03
CA VAL A 64 2.06 0.93 -4.88
C VAL A 64 2.27 2.43 -4.90
N ARG A 65 1.64 3.11 -5.86
CA ARG A 65 1.72 4.56 -6.03
C ARG A 65 0.36 5.21 -5.91
N ALA A 66 0.34 6.44 -5.44
CA ALA A 66 -0.87 7.28 -5.43
C ALA A 66 -0.52 8.66 -6.00
N PRO A 67 -1.43 9.31 -6.74
CA PRO A 67 -1.22 10.68 -7.22
C PRO A 67 -1.01 11.64 -6.05
N ALA A 68 -0.18 12.67 -6.28
CA ALA A 68 0.25 13.65 -5.27
C ALA A 68 -0.90 14.41 -4.60
N ASP A 69 -2.05 14.55 -5.27
CA ASP A 69 -3.28 15.14 -4.70
C ASP A 69 -3.88 14.28 -3.57
N GLY A 70 -3.36 13.07 -3.35
CA GLY A 70 -3.63 12.21 -2.20
C GLY A 70 -2.43 12.02 -1.29
N ALA A 71 -1.27 12.64 -1.54
CA ALA A 71 -0.11 12.55 -0.65
C ALA A 71 -0.38 13.26 0.68
N ASP A 72 -1.09 14.39 0.66
CA ASP A 72 -1.58 15.06 1.87
C ASP A 72 -2.63 14.21 2.60
N LEU A 73 -3.53 13.56 1.87
CA LEU A 73 -4.52 12.64 2.45
C LEU A 73 -3.86 11.38 3.05
N LEU A 74 -2.81 10.86 2.42
CA LEU A 74 -2.00 9.74 2.93
C LEU A 74 -1.12 10.17 4.11
N ALA A 75 -0.63 11.41 4.15
CA ALA A 75 0.06 11.97 5.31
C ALA A 75 -0.89 12.20 6.50
N GLU A 76 -2.15 12.59 6.25
CA GLU A 76 -3.21 12.63 7.28
C GLU A 76 -3.65 11.23 7.74
N LEU A 77 -3.76 10.25 6.82
CA LEU A 77 -4.15 8.88 7.13
C LEU A 77 -3.04 8.05 7.79
N PHE A 78 -1.77 8.30 7.45
CA PHE A 78 -0.63 7.47 7.85
C PHE A 78 0.46 8.23 8.63
N GLY A 79 0.30 9.53 8.85
CA GLY A 79 1.03 10.32 9.85
C GLY A 79 2.54 10.39 9.66
N ALA A 80 3.03 11.47 9.05
CA ALA A 80 4.42 11.89 9.26
C ALA A 80 4.54 12.44 10.69
N ALA A 81 5.23 11.72 11.58
CA ALA A 81 5.56 12.20 12.90
C ALA A 81 6.42 13.48 12.79
N SER A 82 5.92 14.58 13.38
CA SER A 82 6.80 15.65 13.87
C SER A 82 7.55 15.19 15.11
#